data_AF-G3EC55-F1
#
_entry.id   AF-G3EC55-F1
#
_cell.length_a   1.000
_cell.length_b   1.000
_cell.length_c   1.000
_cell.angle_alpha   90.00
_cell.angle_beta   90.00
_cell.angle_gamma   90.00
#
_symmetry.space_group_name_H-M   'P 1'
#
loop_
_entity.id
_entity.type
_entity.pdbx_description
1 polymer ?
#
loop_
_entity_poly.entity_id
_entity_poly.type
_entity_poly.pdbx_seq_one_letter_code
_entity_poly.pdbx_strand_id
1 'polypeptide(L)' 'ERGTVKVGDEVEIVGIKEETKKAVVTGIEMFRKTLTEGLAGDNVGALLRGI' A
#
# COMPACT_ATOMS: atom_id res chain seq x y z
N GLU A 1 5.95 8.18 -8.20
CA GLU A 1 5.04 7.07 -8.53
C GLU A 1 3.90 7.53 -9.43
N ARG A 2 3.21 6.61 -10.13
CA ARG A 2 1.93 6.84 -10.83
C ARG A 2 0.90 5.83 -10.31
N GLY A 3 -0.39 6.13 -10.46
CA GLY A 3 -1.49 5.20 -10.13
C GLY A 3 -2.25 5.57 -8.85
N THR A 4 -3.08 4.62 -8.42
CA THR A 4 -3.94 4.69 -7.24
C THR A 4 -3.88 3.35 -6.54
N VAL A 5 -3.92 3.34 -5.21
CA VAL A 5 -4.00 2.12 -4.40
C VAL A 5 -5.19 2.22 -3.46
N LYS A 6 -5.97 1.15 -3.32
CA LYS A 6 -7.16 1.10 -2.47
C LYS A 6 -7.00 0.05 -1.38
N VAL A 7 -7.74 0.25 -0.30
CA VAL A 7 -7.89 -0.80 0.72
C VAL A 7 -8.56 -2.01 0.07
N GLY A 8 -7.91 -3.17 0.16
CA GLY A 8 -8.32 -4.43 -0.45
C GLY A 8 -7.49 -4.83 -1.66
N ASP A 9 -6.68 -3.93 -2.23
CA ASP A 9 -5.88 -4.24 -3.40
C ASP A 9 -4.75 -5.23 -3.07
N GLU A 10 -4.50 -6.17 -3.99
CA GLU A 10 -3.32 -7.02 -3.97
C GLU A 10 -2.13 -6.25 -4.56
N VAL A 11 -1.02 -6.23 -3.81
CA VAL A 11 0.21 -5.53 -4.17
C VAL A 11 1.40 -6.47 -4.08
N GLU A 12 2.46 -6.13 -4.81
CA GLU A 12 3.71 -6.88 -4.84
C GLU A 12 4.85 -6.07 -4.23
N ILE A 13 5.53 -6.66 -3.24
CA ILE A 13 6.71 -6.08 -2.62
C ILE A 13 7.93 -6.52 -3.42
N VAL A 14 8.43 -5.62 -4.25
CA VAL A 14 9.58 -5.83 -5.12
C VAL A 14 10.84 -5.19 -4.54
N GLY A 15 12.00 -5.86 -4.68
CA GLY A 15 13.31 -5.26 -4.40
C GLY A 15 13.84 -5.38 -2.96
N ILE A 16 13.09 -5.95 -2.01
CA ILE A 16 13.58 -6.24 -0.65
C ILE A 16 14.22 -7.63 -0.54
N LYS A 17 13.66 -8.63 -1.23
CA LYS A 17 14.17 -10.01 -1.33
C LYS A 17 14.24 -10.41 -2.81
N GLU A 18 14.98 -11.47 -3.13
CA GLU A 18 15.01 -12.03 -4.50
C GLU A 18 13.61 -12.42 -4.99
N GLU A 19 12.80 -13.03 -4.13
CA GLU A 19 11.43 -13.39 -4.45
C GLU A 19 10.46 -12.23 -4.16
N THR A 20 9.61 -11.93 -5.14
CA THR A 20 8.52 -10.97 -4.98
C THR A 20 7.44 -11.55 -4.09
N LYS A 21 7.05 -10.82 -3.04
CA LYS A 21 5.99 -11.25 -2.12
C LYS A 21 4.71 -10.47 -2.38
N LYS A 22 3.61 -11.19 -2.55
CA LYS A 22 2.26 -10.63 -2.60
C LYS A 22 1.75 -10.33 -1.21
N ALA A 23 1.05 -9.20 -1.07
CA ALA A 23 0.34 -8.82 0.14
C ALA A 23 -0.96 -8.09 -0.23
N VAL A 24 -1.88 -7.99 0.72
CA VAL A 24 -3.13 -7.24 0.55
C VAL A 24 -3.07 -5.97 1.39
N VAL A 25 -3.41 -4.83 0.81
CA VAL A 25 -3.53 -3.56 1.52
C VAL A 25 -4.79 -3.61 2.39
N THR A 26 -4.62 -3.43 3.69
CA THR A 26 -5.73 -3.48 4.68
C THR A 26 -6.05 -2.13 5.30
N GLY A 27 -5.19 -1.14 5.10
CA GLY A 27 -5.41 0.22 5.54
C GLY A 27 -4.46 1.18 4.83
N ILE A 28 -4.92 2.41 4.64
CA ILE A 28 -4.12 3.51 4.10
C ILE A 28 -4.30 4.69 5.07
N GLU A 29 -3.21 5.30 5.50
CA GLU A 29 -3.24 6.40 6.46
C GLU A 29 -2.34 7.57 6.02
N MET A 30 -2.82 8.78 6.23
CA MET A 30 -2.08 10.02 6.02
C MET A 30 -2.34 10.98 7.19
N PHE A 31 -1.27 11.46 7.86
CA PHE A 31 -1.37 12.48 8.92
C PHE A 31 -2.51 12.24 9.93
N ARG A 32 -2.60 11.03 10.51
CA ARG A 32 -3.65 10.61 11.46
C ARG A 32 -5.07 10.57 10.87
N LYS A 33 -5.20 10.49 9.55
CA LYS A 33 -6.47 10.26 8.84
C LYS A 33 -6.40 8.93 8.11
N THR A 34 -7.44 8.12 8.26
CA THR A 34 -7.63 6.92 7.46
C THR A 34 -8.20 7.32 6.10
N LEU A 35 -7.65 6.75 5.04
CA LEU A 35 -8.09 6.94 3.65
C LEU A 35 -8.58 5.62 3.09
N THR A 36 -9.54 5.68 2.18
CA THR A 36 -10.02 4.50 1.43
C THR A 36 -9.17 4.22 0.19
N GLU A 37 -8.52 5.25 -0.33
CA GLU A 37 -7.60 5.19 -1.47
C GLU A 37 -6.47 6.22 -1.33
N GLY A 38 -5.29 5.90 -1.88
CA GLY A 38 -4.14 6.80 -1.99
C GLY A 38 -3.81 7.06 -3.45
N LEU A 39 -3.52 8.32 -3.78
CA LEU A 39 -3.19 8.75 -5.13
C LEU A 39 -1.69 8.97 -5.30
N ALA A 40 -1.22 8.89 -6.54
CA ALA A 40 0.15 9.26 -6.86
C ALA A 40 0.47 10.70 -6.39
N GLY A 41 1.52 10.84 -5.59
CA GLY A 41 1.92 12.11 -4.97
C GLY A 41 1.52 12.23 -3.50
N ASP A 42 0.65 11.34 -3.00
CA ASP A 42 0.31 11.29 -1.58
C ASP A 42 1.41 10.60 -0.77
N ASN A 43 1.82 11.22 0.33
CA ASN A 43 2.66 10.59 1.34
C ASN A 43 1.78 9.82 2.32
N VAL A 44 1.67 8.51 2.12
CA VAL A 44 0.81 7.62 2.90
C VAL A 44 1.61 6.51 3.58
N GLY A 45 1.09 6.03 4.70
CA GLY A 45 1.41 4.71 5.23
C GLY A 45 0.39 3.68 4.71
N ALA A 46 0.86 2.51 4.26
CA ALA A 46 0.03 1.40 3.84
C ALA A 46 0.21 0.22 4.79
N LEU A 47 -0.89 -0.28 5.37
CA LEU A 47 -0.89 -1.47 6.21
C LEU A 47 -1.06 -2.70 5.35
N LEU A 48 -0.08 -3.60 5.35
CA LEU A 48 -0.06 -4.81 4.53
C LEU A 48 -0.39 -6.03 5.39
N ARG A 49 -1.31 -6.88 4.93
CA ARG A 49 -1.67 -8.10 5.65
C ARG A 49 -0.50 -9.08 5.69
N GLY A 50 -0.05 -9.44 6.89
CA GLY A 50 0.97 -10.49 7.09
C GLY A 50 2.41 -10.03 6.82
N ILE A 51 2.66 -8.72 6.93
CA ILE A 51 3.96 -8.04 6.90
C ILE A 51 4.04 -7.18 8.15
#